data_AF-A0A8H3IGI5-F1
#
_entry.id   AF-A0A8H3IGI5-F1
#
_cell.length_a   1.000
_cell.length_b   1.000
_cell.length_c   1.000
_cell.angle_alpha   90.00
_cell.angle_beta   90.00
_cell.angle_gamma   90.00
#
_symmetry.space_group_name_H-M   'P 1'
#
loop_
_entity.id
_entity.type
_entity.pdbx_description
1 polymer ?
#
loop_
_entity_poly.entity_id
_entity_poly.type
_entity_poly.pdbx_seq_one_letter_code
_entity_poly.pdbx_strand_id
1 'polypeptide(L)'
;MSKSTLVFIPGLWEGPTAFSKVVDILNSQTDYPTQVITLPSTGTTAPDAKTFSSDVAAIRDAIEKLANEGKEWSSSCILPAHTLPRKPSKV
;
A
#
# COMPACT_ATOMS: atom_id res chain seq x y z
N MET A 1 1.04 17.26 8.21
CA MET A 1 1.14 16.64 6.88
C MET A 1 2.06 15.45 7.00
N SER A 2 1.52 14.24 7.01
CA SER A 2 2.31 13.01 7.03
C SER A 2 3.15 12.93 5.75
N LYS A 3 4.43 12.53 5.87
CA LYS A 3 5.29 12.39 4.68
C LYS A 3 4.87 11.17 3.86
N SER A 4 5.12 11.23 2.55
CA SER A 4 4.86 10.11 1.65
C SER A 4 5.73 8.91 1.98
N THR A 5 5.16 7.71 1.85
CA THR A 5 5.90 6.44 1.98
C THR A 5 6.81 6.22 0.78
N LEU A 6 8.09 5.92 1.04
CA LEU A 6 9.07 5.55 0.03
C LEU A 6 9.05 4.04 -0.18
N VAL A 7 8.84 3.61 -1.43
CA VAL A 7 8.76 2.19 -1.81
C VAL A 7 10.02 1.79 -2.58
N PHE A 8 10.72 0.78 -2.10
CA PHE A 8 11.92 0.22 -2.72
C PHE A 8 11.60 -1.10 -3.42
N ILE A 9 11.96 -1.19 -4.69
CA ILE A 9 11.79 -2.38 -5.52
C ILE A 9 13.18 -2.87 -5.94
N PRO A 10 13.64 -4.01 -5.43
CA PRO A 10 14.93 -4.57 -5.80
C PRO A 10 14.90 -5.18 -7.20
N GLY A 11 16.10 -5.36 -7.78
CA GLY A 11 16.27 -6.08 -9.04
C GLY A 11 16.11 -7.59 -8.86
N LEU A 12 16.00 -8.33 -9.97
CA LEU A 12 15.76 -9.78 -9.98
C LEU A 12 16.78 -10.59 -9.15
N TRP A 13 18.04 -10.17 -9.15
CA TRP A 13 19.14 -10.83 -8.44
C TRP A 13 19.47 -10.20 -7.09
N GLU A 14 18.85 -9.05 -6.81
CA GLU A 14 19.03 -8.29 -5.59
C GLU A 14 17.91 -8.72 -4.64
N GLY A 15 18.27 -9.29 -3.49
CA GLY A 15 17.29 -9.64 -2.46
C GLY A 15 16.65 -8.39 -1.83
N PRO A 16 15.61 -8.56 -0.99
CA PRO A 16 15.01 -7.43 -0.25
C PRO A 16 16.00 -6.74 0.71
N THR A 17 17.12 -7.38 1.03
CA THR A 17 18.19 -6.82 1.86
C THR A 17 19.10 -5.84 1.14
N ALA A 18 18.99 -5.71 -0.20
CA ALA A 18 19.84 -4.80 -0.98
C ALA A 18 19.72 -3.34 -0.52
N PHE A 19 18.54 -2.94 -0.01
CA PHE A 19 18.28 -1.58 0.47
C PHE A 19 18.33 -1.42 1.99
N SER A 20 18.69 -2.45 2.77
CA SER A 20 18.62 -2.39 4.24
C SER A 20 19.36 -1.19 4.81
N LYS A 21 20.58 -0.90 4.35
CA LYS A 21 21.37 0.25 4.81
C LYS A 21 20.69 1.59 4.53
N VAL A 22 20.05 1.73 3.38
CA VAL A 22 19.35 2.96 2.98
C VAL A 22 18.08 3.14 3.81
N VAL A 23 17.33 2.05 4.00
CA VAL A 23 16.14 2.01 4.84
C VAL A 23 16.47 2.35 6.28
N ASP A 24 17.55 1.80 6.84
CA ASP A 24 18.00 2.07 8.20
C ASP A 24 18.35 3.55 8.40
N ILE A 25 19.05 4.16 7.43
CA ILE A 25 19.37 5.59 7.46
C ILE A 25 18.09 6.43 7.38
N LEU A 26 17.17 6.11 6.48
CA LEU A 26 15.92 6.86 6.34
C LEU A 26 15.06 6.77 7.60
N ASN A 27 14.91 5.57 8.16
CA ASN A 27 14.13 5.35 9.38
C ASN A 27 14.79 5.98 10.62
N SER A 28 16.12 6.09 10.65
CA SER A 28 16.84 6.67 11.81
C SER A 28 17.00 8.18 11.74
N GLN A 29 17.05 8.77 10.54
CA GLN A 29 17.37 10.19 10.35
C GLN A 29 16.19 11.01 9.84
N THR A 30 15.08 10.37 9.45
CA THR A 30 13.94 11.06 8.83
C THR A 30 12.61 10.45 9.26
N ASP A 31 11.54 11.24 9.19
CA ASP A 31 10.16 10.76 9.34
C ASP A 31 9.56 10.25 8.01
N TYR A 32 10.37 9.78 7.06
CA TYR A 32 9.86 9.14 5.84
C TYR A 32 9.59 7.66 6.13
N PRO A 33 8.32 7.20 6.15
CA PRO A 33 8.04 5.78 6.21
C PRO A 33 8.59 5.09 4.97
N THR A 34 9.16 3.90 5.15
CA THR A 34 9.78 3.12 4.09
C THR A 34 9.14 1.74 3.97
N GLN A 35 9.05 1.22 2.75
CA GLN A 35 8.60 -0.13 2.48
C GLN A 35 9.49 -0.77 1.41
N VAL A 36 9.96 -2.00 1.66
CA VAL A 36 10.73 -2.78 0.68
C VAL A 36 9.86 -3.93 0.20
N ILE A 37 9.74 -4.08 -1.12
CA ILE A 37 8.96 -5.15 -1.73
C ILE A 37 9.86 -6.34 -2.02
N THR A 38 9.46 -7.52 -1.55
CA THR A 38 10.09 -8.78 -1.94
C THR A 38 9.43 -9.27 -3.24
N LEU A 39 10.20 -9.33 -4.32
CA LEU A 39 9.71 -9.86 -5.59
C LEU A 39 9.55 -11.38 -5.54
N PRO A 40 8.38 -11.94 -5.92
CA PRO A 40 8.16 -13.38 -6.01
C PRO A 40 9.17 -14.14 -6.89
N SER A 41 9.71 -13.51 -7.93
CA SER A 41 10.74 -14.10 -8.78
C SER A 41 12.11 -14.19 -8.13
N THR A 42 12.40 -13.36 -7.12
CA THR A 42 13.73 -13.26 -6.50
C THR A 42 13.93 -14.38 -5.48
N GLY A 43 15.10 -15.04 -5.53
CA GLY A 43 15.44 -16.11 -4.59
C GLY A 43 14.71 -17.43 -4.82
N THR A 44 13.99 -17.58 -5.93
CA THR A 44 13.36 -18.84 -6.35
C THR A 44 14.13 -19.44 -7.52
N THR A 45 14.41 -20.74 -7.44
CA THR A 45 15.05 -21.51 -8.51
C THR A 45 13.96 -22.29 -9.27
N ALA A 46 14.15 -22.48 -10.59
CA ALA A 46 13.20 -23.23 -11.40
C ALA A 46 12.95 -24.65 -10.81
N PRO A 47 11.72 -25.18 -10.88
CA PRO A 47 10.57 -24.71 -11.67
C PRO A 47 9.64 -23.71 -10.97
N ASP A 48 9.89 -23.39 -9.70
CA ASP A 48 9.03 -22.53 -8.88
C ASP A 48 9.26 -21.03 -9.14
N ALA A 49 10.19 -20.70 -10.04
CA ALA A 49 10.49 -19.35 -10.47
C ALA A 49 9.23 -18.68 -11.02
N LYS A 50 8.66 -17.74 -10.26
CA LYS A 50 7.46 -17.05 -10.69
C LYS A 50 7.76 -16.13 -11.87
N THR A 51 6.73 -15.85 -12.66
CA THR A 51 6.85 -15.03 -13.87
C THR A 51 6.95 -13.55 -13.52
N PHE A 52 7.50 -12.75 -14.43
CA PHE A 52 7.49 -11.28 -14.34
C PHE A 52 6.10 -10.70 -14.05
N SER A 53 5.04 -11.34 -14.56
CA SER A 53 3.66 -10.90 -14.30
C SER A 53 3.28 -10.99 -12.82
N SER A 54 3.85 -11.95 -12.09
CA SER A 54 3.63 -12.09 -10.64
C SER A 54 4.34 -10.99 -9.85
N ASP A 55 5.51 -10.53 -10.32
CA ASP A 55 6.22 -9.40 -9.71
C ASP A 55 5.46 -8.10 -9.91
N VAL A 56 4.97 -7.88 -11.14
CA VAL A 56 4.10 -6.73 -11.45
C VAL A 56 2.86 -6.72 -10.57
N ALA A 57 2.22 -7.88 -10.37
CA ALA A 57 1.05 -8.00 -9.51
C ALA A 57 1.39 -7.71 -8.03
N ALA A 58 2.51 -8.22 -7.51
CA ALA A 58 2.95 -7.96 -6.14
C ALA A 58 3.29 -6.48 -5.90
N ILE A 59 3.99 -5.85 -6.85
CA ILE A 59 4.30 -4.42 -6.80
C ILE A 59 3.01 -3.59 -6.82
N ARG A 60 2.08 -3.94 -7.72
CA ARG A 60 0.80 -3.25 -7.84
C ARG A 60 -0.02 -3.34 -6.55
N ASP A 61 -0.15 -4.53 -5.97
CA ASP A 61 -0.90 -4.74 -4.73
C ASP A 61 -0.31 -3.92 -3.56
N ALA A 62 1.01 -3.87 -3.43
CA ALA A 62 1.67 -3.05 -2.41
C ALA A 62 1.40 -1.55 -2.60
N ILE A 63 1.50 -1.05 -3.83
CA ILE A 63 1.24 0.37 -4.15
C ILE A 63 -0.25 0.70 -3.94
N GLU A 64 -1.17 -0.17 -4.36
CA GLU A 64 -2.62 0.03 -4.20
C GLU A 64 -3.00 0.10 -2.71
N LYS A 65 -2.41 -0.74 -1.86
CA LYS A 65 -2.61 -0.69 -0.39
C LYS A 65 -2.18 0.66 0.18
N LEU A 66 -0.95 1.10 -0.11
CA LEU A 66 -0.45 2.40 0.35
C LEU A 66 -1.30 3.57 -0.16
N ALA A 67 -1.74 3.50 -1.43
CA ALA A 67 -2.59 4.53 -2.02
C ALA A 67 -3.98 4.58 -1.37
N ASN A 68 -4.48 3.46 -0.86
CA ASN A 68 -5.75 3.38 -0.14
C ASN A 68 -5.61 3.79 1.33
N GLU A 69 -4.47 3.54 1.98
CA GLU A 69 -4.17 4.00 3.35
C GLU A 69 -4.13 5.54 3.44
N GLY A 70 -3.68 6.22 2.38
CA GLY A 70 -3.70 7.68 2.27
C GLY A 70 -5.06 8.30 1.90
N LYS A 71 -6.07 7.48 1.59
CA LYS A 71 -7.43 7.95 1.36
C LYS A 71 -8.20 7.82 2.66
N GLU A 72 -8.41 8.95 3.34
CA GLU A 72 -9.55 9.08 4.24
C GLU A 72 -10.81 8.78 3.39
N TRP A 73 -11.29 7.56 3.49
CA TRP A 73 -12.51 7.12 2.85
C TRP A 73 -13.67 7.80 3.62
N SER A 74 -13.92 9.06 3.33
CA SER A 74 -15.20 9.65 3.65
C SER A 74 -16.24 8.97 2.76
N SER A 75 -16.69 7.78 3.16
CA SER A 75 -18.03 7.31 2.82
C SER A 75 -19.03 8.15 3.57
N SER A 76 -19.03 9.47 3.32
CA SER A 76 -20.27 10.19 3.35
C SER A 76 -20.97 9.82 2.04
N CYS A 77 -21.48 8.58 2.00
CA CYS A 77 -22.61 8.29 1.15
C CYS A 77 -23.66 9.32 1.55
N ILE A 78 -23.84 10.30 0.66
CA ILE A 78 -24.95 11.22 0.66
C ILE A 78 -26.20 10.34 0.80
N LEU A 79 -26.75 10.28 2.01
CA LEU A 79 -28.10 9.80 2.19
C LEU A 79 -28.97 10.76 1.38
N PRO A 80 -29.76 10.28 0.40
CA PRO A 80 -30.79 11.13 -0.18
C PRO A 80 -31.69 11.55 0.98
N ALA A 81 -31.74 12.86 1.23
CA ALA A 81 -32.55 13.48 2.27
C ALA A 81 -34.05 13.40 1.93
N HIS A 82 -34.58 12.19 1.75
CA HIS A 82 -35.97 11.98 1.39
C HIS A 82 -36.64 10.76 2.02
N THR A 83 -36.34 10.43 3.27
CA THR A 83 -37.27 9.63 4.10
C THR A 83 -36.95 9.81 5.59
N LEU A 84 -37.41 10.90 6.19
CA LEU A 84 -37.73 10.93 7.61
C LEU A 84 -39.25 10.75 7.75
N PRO A 85 -39.76 9.73 8.46
CA PRO A 85 -41.16 9.72 8.83
C PRO A 85 -41.43 10.90 9.78
N ARG A 86 -42.35 11.79 9.41
CA ARG A 86 -42.82 12.84 10.30
C ARG A 86 -43.42 12.18 11.54
N LYS A 87 -42.93 12.59 12.71
CA LYS A 87 -43.50 12.25 14.02
C LYS A 87 -44.96 12.72 14.02
N PRO A 88 -45.96 11.90 14.41
CA PRO A 88 -47.32 12.38 14.54
C PRO A 88 -47.38 13.41 15.66
N SER A 89 -47.85 14.61 15.32
CA SER A 89 -48.21 15.64 16.28
C SER A 89 -49.42 15.14 17.07
N LYS A 90 -49.28 15.09 18.39
CA LYS A 90 -50.41 14.86 19.31
C LYS A 90 -51.35 16.06 19.21
N VAL A 91 -52.60 15.80 18.85
CA VAL A 91 -53.76 16.65 19.19
C VAL A 91 -54.65 15.81 20.08
#